data_AF-M0JXY4-F1
#
_entry.id   AF-M0JXY4-F1
#
_cell.length_a   1.000
_cell.length_b   1.000
_cell.length_c   1.000
_cell.angle_alpha   90.00
_cell.angle_beta   90.00
_cell.angle_gamma   90.00
#
_symmetry.space_group_name_H-M   'P 1'
#
loop_
_entity.id
_entity.type
_entity.pdbx_description
1 polymer ?
#
loop_
_entity_poly.entity_id
_entity_poly.type
_entity_poly.pdbx_seq_one_letter_code
_entity_poly.pdbx_strand_id
1 'polypeptide(L)' 'MADFDPTLTEAAVRDLARSQSYDRGENYYDEGAVVELVRRGETIRAAVEGSQYEPYQVRIELDETGV' A
#
# COMPACT_ATOMS: atom_id res chain seq x y z
N MET A 1 -21.38 -7.60 -15.77
CA MET A 1 -20.91 -6.46 -14.97
C MET A 1 -19.50 -6.83 -14.58
N ALA A 2 -18.50 -6.26 -15.25
CA ALA A 2 -17.12 -6.71 -15.07
C ALA A 2 -16.64 -6.25 -13.69
N ASP A 3 -16.31 -7.22 -12.84
CA ASP A 3 -15.43 -7.01 -11.68
C ASP A 3 -14.08 -6.59 -12.23
N PHE A 4 -13.89 -5.30 -12.48
CA PHE A 4 -12.56 -4.73 -12.57
C PHE A 4 -12.14 -4.45 -11.14
N ASP A 5 -11.75 -5.51 -10.42
CA ASP A 5 -10.89 -5.30 -9.26
C ASP A 5 -9.63 -4.63 -9.82
N PRO A 6 -9.34 -3.35 -9.51
CA PRO A 6 -8.15 -2.70 -10.02
C PRO A 6 -6.97 -3.57 -9.58
N THR A 7 -6.32 -4.19 -10.56
CA THR A 7 -5.28 -5.16 -10.28
C THR A 7 -4.04 -4.36 -9.93
N LEU A 8 -3.86 -4.10 -8.63
CA LEU A 8 -2.67 -3.47 -8.10
C LEU A 8 -1.48 -4.40 -8.37
N THR A 9 -0.59 -3.99 -9.27
CA THR A 9 0.65 -4.70 -9.59
C THR A 9 1.84 -3.95 -9.00
N GLU A 10 2.93 -4.66 -8.74
CA GLU A 10 4.19 -4.05 -8.32
C GLU A 10 4.69 -3.02 -9.35
N ALA A 11 4.54 -3.31 -10.64
CA ALA A 11 4.87 -2.37 -11.72
C ALA A 11 4.09 -1.06 -11.59
N ALA A 12 2.77 -1.13 -11.36
CA ALA A 12 1.96 0.07 -11.13
C ALA A 12 2.40 0.84 -9.89
N VAL A 13 2.73 0.15 -8.79
CA VAL A 13 3.26 0.79 -7.57
C VAL A 13 4.61 1.47 -7.86
N ARG A 14 5.50 0.85 -8.64
CA ARG A 14 6.80 1.41 -9.00
C ARG A 14 6.67 2.64 -9.90
N ASP A 15 5.73 2.63 -10.84
CA ASP A 15 5.48 3.74 -11.76
C ASP A 15 4.83 4.95 -11.05
N LEU A 16 3.93 4.70 -10.09
CA LEU A 16 3.21 5.75 -9.36
C LEU A 16 4.03 6.32 -8.19
N ALA A 17 4.88 5.51 -7.56
CA ALA A 17 5.70 5.93 -6.43
C ALA A 17 6.92 6.75 -6.89
N ARG A 18 7.25 7.80 -6.13
CA ARG A 18 8.58 8.40 -6.20
C ARG A 18 9.61 7.37 -5.71
N SER A 19 10.79 7.32 -6.33
CA SER A 19 11.83 6.33 -5.99
C SER A 19 12.10 6.25 -4.49
N GLN A 20 12.29 7.39 -3.83
CA GLN A 20 12.56 7.44 -2.38
C GLN A 20 11.40 6.92 -1.51
N SER A 21 10.16 6.99 -1.98
CA SER A 21 9.02 6.42 -1.28
C SER A 21 8.94 4.92 -1.49
N TYR A 22 9.26 4.45 -2.70
CA TYR A 22 9.33 3.03 -3.01
C TYR A 22 10.40 2.33 -2.17
N ASP A 23 11.63 2.87 -2.16
CA ASP A 23 12.75 2.29 -1.40
C ASP A 23 12.43 2.23 0.10
N ARG A 24 11.70 3.23 0.64
CA ARG A 24 11.22 3.20 2.02
C ARG A 24 10.14 2.16 2.26
N GLY A 25 9.22 1.99 1.30
CA GLY A 25 8.20 0.95 1.33
C GLY A 25 8.81 -0.45 1.36
N GLU A 26 9.85 -0.70 0.57
CA GLU A 26 10.60 -1.96 0.60
C GLU A 26 11.24 -2.20 1.97
N ASN A 27 11.90 -1.19 2.55
CA ASN A 27 12.46 -1.33 3.91
C ASN A 27 11.38 -1.64 4.96
N TYR A 28 10.20 -1.00 4.90
CA TYR A 28 9.10 -1.31 5.82
C TYR A 28 8.57 -2.74 5.64
N TYR A 29 8.57 -3.25 4.41
CA TYR A 29 8.20 -4.63 4.13
C TYR A 29 9.25 -5.60 4.69
N ASP A 30 10.53 -5.36 4.41
CA ASP A 30 11.65 -6.20 4.83
C ASP A 30 11.82 -6.24 6.36
N GLU A 31 11.56 -5.12 7.04
CA GLU A 31 11.58 -5.03 8.50
C GLU A 31 10.33 -5.64 9.16
N GLY A 32 9.32 -6.05 8.38
CA GLY A 32 8.05 -6.55 8.89
C GLY A 32 7.20 -5.49 9.57
N ALA A 33 7.46 -4.21 9.30
CA ALA A 33 6.78 -3.07 9.92
C ALA A 33 5.31 -2.95 9.48
N VAL A 34 4.91 -3.56 8.36
CA VAL A 34 3.50 -3.63 7.94
C VAL A 34 2.80 -4.76 8.69
N VAL A 35 2.29 -4.46 9.89
CA VAL A 35 1.75 -5.46 10.83
C VAL A 35 0.32 -5.89 10.52
N GLU A 36 -0.44 -5.09 9.77
CA GLU A 36 -1.75 -5.46 9.26
C GLU A 36 -1.92 -4.91 7.84
N LEU A 37 -2.47 -5.72 6.92
CA LEU A 37 -2.80 -5.30 5.56
C LEU A 37 -4.11 -5.95 5.11
N VAL A 38 -5.13 -5.14 4.84
CA VAL A 38 -6.47 -5.60 4.46
C VAL A 38 -6.96 -4.85 3.23
N ARG A 39 -7.38 -5.58 2.20
CA ARG A 39 -8.09 -5.02 1.04
C ARG A 39 -9.58 -5.34 1.13
N ARG A 40 -10.43 -4.35 0.87
CA ARG A 40 -11.88 -4.49 0.73
C ARG A 40 -12.34 -3.71 -0.49
N GLY A 41 -12.61 -4.43 -1.58
CA GLY A 41 -12.86 -3.82 -2.89
C GLY A 41 -11.68 -2.95 -3.30
N GLU A 42 -11.98 -1.68 -3.53
CA GLU A 42 -11.05 -0.64 -3.96
C GLU A 42 -10.24 -0.03 -2.81
N THR A 43 -10.59 -0.28 -1.54
CA THR A 43 -9.84 0.30 -0.41
C THR A 43 -8.83 -0.70 0.15
N ILE A 44 -7.58 -0.28 0.28
CA ILE A 44 -6.55 -0.96 1.08
C ILE A 44 -6.35 -0.18 2.38
N ARG A 45 -6.28 -0.89 3.50
CA ARG A 45 -5.87 -0.36 4.79
C ARG A 45 -4.67 -1.13 5.32
N ALA A 46 -3.75 -0.41 5.94
CA ALA A 46 -2.62 -1.01 6.61
C ALA A 46 -2.37 -0.38 7.98
N ALA A 47 -1.87 -1.18 8.92
CA ALA A 47 -1.23 -0.69 10.13
C ALA A 47 0.27 -0.83 9.95
N VAL A 48 1.00 0.27 10.11
CA VAL A 48 2.44 0.32 9.88
C VAL A 48 3.15 0.81 11.13
N GLU A 49 4.10 0.03 11.62
CA GLU A 49 5.01 0.41 12.69
C GLU A 49 5.94 1.52 12.20
N GLY A 50 6.22 2.48 13.08
CA GLY A 50 7.08 3.60 12.76
C GLY A 50 7.73 4.15 14.02
N SER A 51 8.10 5.42 13.99
CA SER A 51 8.76 6.05 15.15
C SER A 51 7.86 6.22 16.38
N GLN A 52 6.54 6.04 16.21
CA GLN A 52 5.55 6.22 17.27
C GLN A 52 5.30 4.90 18.02
N TYR A 53 4.79 5.01 19.24
CA TYR A 53 4.46 3.84 20.08
C TYR A 53 3.35 2.98 19.45
N GLU A 54 2.25 3.60 19.01
CA GLU A 54 1.22 2.90 18.23
C GLU A 54 1.51 2.93 16.72
N PRO A 55 1.27 1.81 16.00
CA PRO A 55 1.28 1.78 14.54
C PRO A 55 0.32 2.81 13.94
N TYR A 56 0.72 3.46 12.86
CA TYR A 56 -0.13 4.40 12.15
C TYR A 56 -0.98 3.70 11.08
N GLN A 57 -2.16 4.26 10.81
CA GLN A 57 -3.09 3.72 9.84
C GLN A 57 -2.87 4.36 8.48
N VAL A 58 -2.59 3.53 7.47
CA VAL A 58 -2.52 3.92 6.06
C VAL A 58 -3.82 3.51 5.38
N ARG A 59 -4.31 4.38 4.51
CA ARG A 59 -5.44 4.12 3.63
C ARG A 59 -5.04 4.47 2.20
N ILE A 60 -5.32 3.55 1.29
CA ILE A 60 -5.14 3.71 -0.14
C ILE A 60 -6.49 3.40 -0.79
N GLU A 61 -6.97 4.27 -1.66
CA GLU A 61 -8.14 4.01 -2.50
C GLU A 61 -7.62 3.68 -3.89
N LEU A 62 -8.12 2.62 -4.49
CA LEU A 62 -7.77 2.17 -5.83
C LEU A 62 -8.85 2.60 -6.81
N ASP A 63 -8.46 2.99 -8.01
CA ASP A 63 -9.37 3.31 -9.10
C ASP A 63 -8.91 2.71 -10.43
N GLU A 64 -9.65 2.99 -11.50
CA GLU A 64 -9.36 2.52 -12.86
C GLU A 64 -8.01 3.01 -13.43
N THR A 65 -7.38 4.00 -12.79
CA THR A 65 -6.06 4.54 -13.14
C THR A 65 -4.94 4.07 -12.21
N GLY A 66 -5.26 3.48 -11.06
CA GLY A 66 -4.29 2.95 -10.10
C GLY A 66 -4.61 3.32 -8.66
N VAL A 67 -3.70 4.08 -8.02
CA VAL A 67 -3.76 4.62 -6.64
C VAL A 67 -3.90 6.13 -6.70
#